data_AF-A0A0C9W9T2-F1
#
_entry.id   AF-A0A0C9W9T2-F1
#
_cell.length_a   1.000
_cell.length_b   1.000
_cell.length_c   1.000
_cell.angle_alpha   90.00
_cell.angle_beta   90.00
_cell.angle_gamma   90.00
#
_symmetry.space_group_name_H-M   'P 1'
#
loop_
_entity.id
_entity.type
_entity.pdbx_description
1 polymer ?
#
loop_
_entity_poly.entity_id
_entity_poly.type
_entity_poly.pdbx_seq_one_letter_code
_entity_poly.pdbx_strand_id
1 'polypeptide(L)'
;MVETRRATRAAVQPQPQPEAKPIPAKRPSKRARKEPAADINPDDEPGEHIQEADKPAKRARRRTSKKEDATPPNPADFLARVSSPWKIGAHVSAKGGVENTVLNAARVGANAFALFVKSQRKWSSPPLTEQSITTFKARMKEFGYDPKHVLPHGSYLINLGNPDEEKREKSYECFLDDLKRCEQLGLALYNFHPGSTVGKATKQESIAHIAQCINRAHKETTSVVIVIENMAGAGNIIGSQFEELRDIIDLVEDKSRIGVCLDTCHMFAAGYDISTRDGWEATLQKFDDQIGLSYLRGMHLNDSKTPLGSKKDRHENIGLGTLPLHAFHALLTSPHTQNLPLVLETPSFEADAVWRAEIRVLNRLCAQGLGGGEGERQGGEKTIEEDVPGMIDEIRAVVRVHAKGAETDRGKGKAASTSKTRAKPKGKGKKKASSHGDEDADSDSDGSCAHDED
;
A
#
# COMPACT_ATOMS: atom_id res chain seq x y z
N MET A 1 37.50 -6.11 -52.35
CA MET A 1 38.62 -6.51 -51.47
C MET A 1 38.49 -5.76 -50.16
N VAL A 2 37.82 -6.35 -49.17
CA VAL A 2 38.11 -6.22 -47.74
C VAL A 2 37.55 -7.50 -47.11
N GLU A 3 38.43 -8.38 -46.66
CA GLU A 3 38.10 -9.60 -45.92
C GLU A 3 37.79 -9.24 -44.47
N THR A 4 36.67 -9.73 -43.93
CA THR A 4 36.50 -9.85 -42.47
C THR A 4 36.16 -11.29 -42.13
N ARG A 5 37.12 -11.91 -41.43
CA ARG A 5 37.16 -13.32 -41.03
C ARG A 5 36.00 -13.66 -40.10
N ARG A 6 35.26 -14.70 -40.49
CA ARG A 6 34.20 -15.35 -39.70
C ARG A 6 34.86 -16.32 -38.73
N ALA A 7 34.88 -16.02 -37.44
CA ALA A 7 35.32 -16.95 -36.40
C ALA A 7 34.16 -17.86 -36.01
N THR A 8 34.15 -19.09 -36.55
CA THR A 8 33.26 -20.17 -36.11
C THR A 8 33.75 -20.73 -34.77
N ARG A 9 33.02 -20.46 -33.70
CA ARG A 9 33.23 -21.09 -32.39
C ARG A 9 32.54 -22.45 -32.40
N ALA A 10 33.31 -23.53 -32.32
CA ALA A 10 32.82 -24.90 -32.27
C ALA A 10 31.96 -25.11 -31.02
N ALA A 11 30.77 -25.67 -31.22
CA ALA A 11 29.88 -26.10 -30.15
C ALA A 11 30.46 -27.36 -29.49
N VAL A 12 30.86 -27.24 -28.22
CA VAL A 12 31.20 -28.39 -27.37
C VAL A 12 29.89 -28.99 -26.87
N GLN A 13 29.61 -30.22 -27.28
CA GLN A 13 28.48 -31.00 -26.77
C GLN A 13 28.70 -31.33 -25.28
N PRO A 14 27.71 -31.12 -24.39
CA PRO A 14 27.83 -31.57 -23.01
C PRO A 14 27.75 -33.10 -22.94
N GLN A 15 28.77 -33.69 -22.30
CA GLN A 15 28.83 -35.11 -21.95
C GLN A 15 27.71 -35.45 -20.94
N PRO A 16 27.05 -36.62 -21.05
CA PRO A 16 25.98 -37.02 -20.14
C PRO A 16 26.52 -37.29 -18.72
N GLN A 17 25.89 -36.69 -17.72
CA GLN A 17 26.19 -36.96 -16.31
C GLN A 17 25.63 -38.33 -15.89
N PRO A 18 26.32 -39.08 -15.01
CA PRO A 18 25.85 -40.38 -14.53
C PRO A 18 24.66 -40.23 -13.57
N GLU A 19 23.64 -41.08 -13.79
CA GLU A 19 22.39 -41.14 -13.03
C GLU A 19 22.60 -41.37 -11.53
N ALA A 20 22.01 -40.51 -10.70
CA ALA A 20 21.95 -40.68 -9.26
C ALA A 20 20.91 -41.75 -8.87
N LYS A 21 21.34 -42.76 -8.10
CA LYS A 21 20.49 -43.84 -7.58
C LYS A 21 19.44 -43.30 -6.57
N PRO A 22 18.21 -43.81 -6.56
CA PRO A 22 17.15 -43.33 -5.68
C PRO A 22 17.35 -43.73 -4.21
N ILE A 23 17.15 -42.77 -3.31
CA ILE A 23 17.13 -42.94 -1.85
C ILE A 23 15.74 -43.45 -1.43
N PRO A 24 15.61 -44.51 -0.60
CA PRO A 24 14.31 -45.07 -0.24
C PRO A 24 13.54 -44.20 0.78
N ALA A 25 12.25 -43.99 0.50
CA ALA A 25 11.30 -43.26 1.34
C ALA A 25 10.98 -44.00 2.65
N LYS A 26 11.04 -43.28 3.78
CA LYS A 26 10.57 -43.76 5.10
C LYS A 26 9.04 -43.72 5.17
N ARG A 27 8.43 -44.87 5.52
CA ARG A 27 6.99 -45.06 5.76
C ARG A 27 6.51 -44.36 7.06
N PRO A 28 5.30 -43.78 7.08
CA PRO A 28 4.65 -43.32 8.31
C PRO A 28 3.97 -44.47 9.08
N SER A 29 4.12 -44.47 10.40
CA SER A 29 3.55 -45.46 11.32
C SER A 29 2.05 -45.22 11.59
N LYS A 30 1.24 -46.26 11.39
CA LYS A 30 -0.19 -46.32 11.76
C LYS A 30 -0.35 -46.42 13.28
N ARG A 31 -1.21 -45.59 13.87
CA ARG A 31 -1.84 -45.88 15.18
C ARG A 31 -3.34 -45.60 15.08
N ALA A 32 -4.12 -46.66 15.25
CA ALA A 32 -5.58 -46.69 15.13
C ALA A 32 -6.26 -45.94 16.29
N ARG A 33 -7.35 -45.25 15.97
CA ARG A 33 -8.24 -44.57 16.92
C ARG A 33 -9.53 -45.41 17.03
N LYS A 34 -9.86 -45.87 18.24
CA LYS A 34 -11.11 -46.55 18.59
C LYS A 34 -12.16 -45.49 18.95
N GLU A 35 -13.36 -45.63 18.40
CA GLU A 35 -14.60 -44.98 18.83
C GLU A 35 -15.19 -45.69 20.06
N PRO A 36 -16.05 -45.02 20.86
CA PRO A 36 -17.07 -45.74 21.61
C PRO A 36 -18.49 -45.24 21.27
N ALA A 37 -19.38 -46.20 21.03
CA ALA A 37 -20.83 -46.05 20.99
C ALA A 37 -21.44 -46.28 22.39
N ALA A 38 -22.64 -45.72 22.57
CA ALA A 38 -23.45 -45.66 23.78
C ALA A 38 -24.05 -47.01 24.22
N ASP A 39 -24.44 -47.14 25.50
CA ASP A 39 -25.87 -47.33 25.87
C ASP A 39 -26.14 -47.57 27.38
N ILE A 40 -27.18 -46.87 27.86
CA ILE A 40 -28.32 -47.30 28.72
C ILE A 40 -28.16 -47.46 30.26
N ASN A 41 -29.11 -46.79 30.95
CA ASN A 41 -29.48 -46.75 32.38
C ASN A 41 -30.30 -47.99 32.84
N PRO A 42 -30.46 -48.23 34.16
CA PRO A 42 -31.80 -47.99 34.77
C PRO A 42 -31.80 -47.52 36.26
N ASP A 43 -32.80 -46.66 36.59
CA ASP A 43 -33.75 -46.60 37.74
C ASP A 43 -33.29 -47.00 39.17
N ASP A 44 -33.74 -46.47 40.33
CA ASP A 44 -34.71 -45.45 40.78
C ASP A 44 -34.52 -45.24 42.33
N GLU A 45 -34.63 -43.98 42.81
CA GLU A 45 -35.13 -43.37 44.10
C GLU A 45 -35.09 -44.07 45.51
N PRO A 46 -35.36 -43.38 46.67
CA PRO A 46 -35.43 -41.94 47.01
C PRO A 46 -34.70 -41.53 48.33
N GLY A 47 -34.55 -40.22 48.60
CA GLY A 47 -34.18 -39.75 49.95
C GLY A 47 -33.92 -38.25 50.15
N GLU A 48 -35.01 -37.52 50.44
CA GLU A 48 -35.14 -36.30 51.27
C GLU A 48 -34.58 -34.92 50.87
N HIS A 49 -35.52 -33.97 50.99
CA HIS A 49 -35.49 -32.54 50.77
C HIS A 49 -34.69 -31.75 51.80
N ILE A 50 -33.86 -30.80 51.33
CA ILE A 50 -33.63 -29.51 52.02
C ILE A 50 -33.66 -28.39 50.96
N GLN A 51 -34.63 -27.48 51.11
CA GLN A 51 -34.76 -26.16 50.46
C GLN A 51 -33.66 -25.23 51.05
N GLU A 52 -33.07 -24.20 50.46
CA GLU A 52 -33.48 -23.20 49.49
C GLU A 52 -32.23 -22.29 49.28
N ALA A 53 -32.03 -21.72 48.10
CA ALA A 53 -31.47 -20.36 47.92
C ALA A 53 -31.19 -20.06 46.43
N ASP A 54 -31.96 -19.10 45.92
CA ASP A 54 -31.92 -18.53 44.58
C ASP A 54 -30.52 -18.13 44.09
N LYS A 55 -30.15 -18.61 42.90
CA LYS A 55 -29.07 -18.06 42.08
C LYS A 55 -29.68 -17.31 40.89
N PRO A 56 -29.26 -16.06 40.62
CA PRO A 56 -29.87 -15.25 39.58
C PRO A 56 -29.61 -15.85 38.19
N ALA A 57 -30.67 -15.92 37.40
CA ALA A 57 -30.70 -16.45 36.04
C ALA A 57 -29.61 -15.83 35.15
N LYS A 58 -28.89 -16.69 34.43
CA LYS A 58 -27.98 -16.31 33.34
C LYS A 58 -28.78 -15.52 32.30
N ARG A 59 -28.55 -14.21 32.27
CA ARG A 59 -29.08 -13.28 31.28
C ARG A 59 -28.73 -13.78 29.89
N ALA A 60 -29.73 -14.32 29.18
CA ALA A 60 -29.61 -14.81 27.83
C ALA A 60 -28.93 -13.74 26.96
N ARG A 61 -27.87 -14.13 26.25
CA ARG A 61 -27.21 -13.30 25.25
C ARG A 61 -28.30 -12.82 24.27
N ARG A 62 -28.53 -11.51 24.27
CA ARG A 62 -29.39 -10.84 23.30
C ARG A 62 -28.87 -11.23 21.91
N ARG A 63 -29.67 -12.00 21.15
CA ARG A 63 -29.43 -12.27 19.73
C ARG A 63 -29.09 -10.93 19.09
N THR A 64 -27.91 -10.85 18.49
CA THR A 64 -27.53 -9.74 17.62
C THR A 64 -28.65 -9.55 16.61
N SER A 65 -29.20 -8.33 16.58
CA SER A 65 -30.13 -7.90 15.55
C SER A 65 -29.52 -8.27 14.19
N LYS A 66 -30.31 -8.94 13.34
CA LYS A 66 -30.05 -9.04 11.90
C LYS A 66 -29.58 -7.65 11.43
N LYS A 67 -28.42 -7.57 10.79
CA LYS A 67 -28.08 -6.41 9.96
C LYS A 67 -29.28 -6.24 9.04
N GLU A 68 -30.03 -5.16 9.20
CA GLU A 68 -30.97 -4.73 8.17
C GLU A 68 -30.19 -4.70 6.86
N ASP A 69 -30.73 -5.33 5.82
CA ASP A 69 -30.16 -5.25 4.48
C ASP A 69 -30.16 -3.77 4.10
N ALA A 70 -29.02 -3.11 4.33
CA ALA A 70 -28.80 -1.76 3.85
C ALA A 70 -29.00 -1.81 2.34
N THR A 71 -29.89 -0.97 1.83
CA THR A 71 -30.14 -0.84 0.40
C THR A 71 -28.79 -0.72 -0.33
N PRO A 72 -28.57 -1.46 -1.42
CA PRO A 72 -27.32 -1.36 -2.18
C PRO A 72 -27.04 0.10 -2.54
N PRO A 73 -25.78 0.56 -2.44
CA PRO A 73 -25.43 1.94 -2.74
C PRO A 73 -25.74 2.25 -4.21
N ASN A 74 -26.46 3.32 -4.48
CA ASN A 74 -26.74 3.77 -5.84
C ASN A 74 -25.58 4.64 -6.34
N PRO A 75 -24.94 4.33 -7.48
CA PRO A 75 -23.88 5.17 -8.04
C PRO A 75 -24.26 6.65 -8.22
N ALA A 76 -25.54 6.95 -8.42
CA ALA A 76 -26.04 8.33 -8.56
C ALA A 76 -25.89 9.17 -7.27
N ASP A 77 -25.71 8.54 -6.10
CA ASP A 77 -25.53 9.22 -4.81
C ASP A 77 -24.08 9.68 -4.57
N PHE A 78 -23.17 9.35 -5.49
CA PHE A 78 -21.73 9.66 -5.38
C PHE A 78 -21.34 10.83 -6.27
N LEU A 79 -20.13 11.35 -6.06
CA LEU A 79 -19.62 12.43 -6.89
C LEU A 79 -19.50 12.00 -8.35
N ALA A 80 -19.98 12.86 -9.25
CA ALA A 80 -19.70 12.71 -10.67
C ALA A 80 -18.19 12.79 -10.90
N ARG A 81 -17.66 11.79 -11.61
CA ARG A 81 -16.25 11.72 -11.96
C ARG A 81 -15.92 12.60 -13.16
N VAL A 82 -14.77 13.26 -13.11
CA VAL A 82 -14.27 14.06 -14.23
C VAL A 82 -13.89 13.14 -15.38
N SER A 83 -14.39 13.41 -16.59
CA SER A 83 -13.92 12.71 -17.78
C SER A 83 -12.55 13.29 -18.17
N SER A 84 -11.49 12.51 -17.96
CA SER A 84 -10.10 12.92 -18.22
C SER A 84 -9.28 11.73 -18.73
N PRO A 85 -8.31 11.93 -19.64
CA PRO A 85 -7.29 10.92 -19.97
C PRO A 85 -6.46 10.51 -18.75
N TRP A 86 -6.19 11.43 -17.83
CA TRP A 86 -5.44 11.19 -16.60
C TRP A 86 -6.36 10.62 -15.51
N LYS A 87 -6.04 9.43 -14.98
CA LYS A 87 -6.89 8.74 -14.02
C LYS A 87 -6.39 9.01 -12.61
N ILE A 88 -6.89 10.10 -12.04
CA ILE A 88 -6.47 10.58 -10.73
C ILE A 88 -7.34 9.96 -9.63
N GLY A 89 -6.70 9.56 -8.54
CA GLY A 89 -7.37 9.01 -7.37
C GLY A 89 -6.54 9.05 -6.12
N ALA A 90 -6.86 8.18 -5.15
CA ALA A 90 -6.17 8.10 -3.86
C ALA A 90 -6.04 6.65 -3.38
N HIS A 91 -5.11 6.42 -2.45
CA HIS A 91 -4.98 5.15 -1.76
C HIS A 91 -6.07 5.02 -0.67
N VAL A 92 -7.21 4.44 -1.03
CA VAL A 92 -8.39 4.42 -0.16
C VAL A 92 -8.39 3.25 0.83
N SER A 93 -9.05 3.46 1.97
CA SER A 93 -9.16 2.45 3.03
C SER A 93 -10.00 1.24 2.62
N ALA A 94 -9.51 0.04 2.92
CA ALA A 94 -10.27 -1.22 2.81
C ALA A 94 -10.98 -1.61 4.12
N LYS A 95 -11.10 -0.67 5.07
CA LYS A 95 -11.73 -0.92 6.37
C LYS A 95 -13.16 -1.42 6.20
N GLY A 96 -13.47 -2.52 6.88
CA GLY A 96 -14.79 -3.16 6.84
C GLY A 96 -15.04 -4.05 5.62
N GLY A 97 -14.04 -4.24 4.73
CA GLY A 97 -14.12 -5.13 3.57
C GLY A 97 -13.47 -4.52 2.33
N VAL A 98 -12.81 -5.34 1.51
CA VAL A 98 -12.15 -4.88 0.28
C VAL A 98 -13.14 -4.28 -0.70
N GLU A 99 -14.37 -4.79 -0.72
CA GLU A 99 -15.49 -4.29 -1.51
C GLU A 99 -15.84 -2.82 -1.22
N ASN A 100 -15.49 -2.28 -0.04
CA ASN A 100 -15.78 -0.89 0.32
C ASN A 100 -14.81 0.10 -0.32
N THR A 101 -13.64 -0.36 -0.79
CA THR A 101 -12.65 0.51 -1.46
C THR A 101 -13.24 1.19 -2.69
N VAL A 102 -14.06 0.49 -3.48
CA VAL A 102 -14.74 1.06 -4.65
C VAL A 102 -15.66 2.23 -4.27
N LEU A 103 -16.39 2.08 -3.16
CA LEU A 103 -17.26 3.14 -2.64
C LEU A 103 -16.45 4.32 -2.10
N ASN A 104 -15.35 4.02 -1.39
CA ASN A 104 -14.47 5.05 -0.84
C ASN A 104 -13.79 5.87 -1.96
N ALA A 105 -13.34 5.21 -3.03
CA ALA A 105 -12.83 5.88 -4.23
C ALA A 105 -13.89 6.78 -4.87
N ALA A 106 -15.13 6.29 -5.00
CA ALA A 106 -16.24 7.07 -5.54
C ALA A 106 -16.60 8.29 -4.66
N ARG A 107 -16.50 8.19 -3.33
CA ARG A 107 -16.79 9.31 -2.40
C ARG A 107 -15.86 10.50 -2.55
N VAL A 108 -14.64 10.26 -3.00
CA VAL A 108 -13.63 11.31 -3.23
C VAL A 108 -13.57 11.75 -4.70
N GLY A 109 -14.42 11.18 -5.57
CA GLY A 109 -14.48 11.52 -6.99
C GLY A 109 -13.32 10.96 -7.82
N ALA A 110 -12.70 9.86 -7.35
CA ALA A 110 -11.52 9.28 -7.98
C ALA A 110 -11.85 8.46 -9.24
N ASN A 111 -10.98 8.55 -10.25
CA ASN A 111 -11.02 7.76 -11.49
C ASN A 111 -10.12 6.52 -11.46
N ALA A 112 -9.14 6.53 -10.57
CA ALA A 112 -8.25 5.43 -10.24
C ALA A 112 -8.25 5.26 -8.72
N PHE A 113 -7.69 4.18 -8.17
CA PHE A 113 -7.41 4.13 -6.74
C PHE A 113 -6.38 3.07 -6.41
N ALA A 114 -5.73 3.21 -5.26
CA ALA A 114 -4.97 2.14 -4.64
C ALA A 114 -5.71 1.59 -3.42
N LEU A 115 -5.30 0.40 -2.99
CA LEU A 115 -5.81 -0.27 -1.81
C LEU A 115 -4.79 -1.27 -1.28
N PHE A 116 -4.85 -1.54 0.02
CA PHE A 116 -4.31 -2.79 0.55
C PHE A 116 -5.35 -3.90 0.40
N VAL A 117 -4.98 -5.03 -0.22
CA VAL A 117 -5.88 -6.20 -0.39
C VAL A 117 -6.04 -7.04 0.89
N LYS A 118 -5.20 -6.78 1.89
CA LYS A 118 -5.27 -7.31 3.26
C LYS A 118 -4.62 -6.34 4.25
N SER A 119 -4.59 -6.68 5.54
CA SER A 119 -3.94 -5.82 6.53
C SER A 119 -2.43 -5.72 6.26
N GLN A 120 -1.94 -4.50 6.08
CA GLN A 120 -0.53 -4.18 5.89
C GLN A 120 0.31 -4.37 7.16
N ARG A 121 -0.32 -4.63 8.31
CA ARG A 121 0.34 -4.75 9.63
C ARG A 121 0.55 -6.20 10.07
N LYS A 122 0.12 -7.18 9.27
CA LYS A 122 0.13 -8.60 9.64
C LYS A 122 0.71 -9.43 8.49
N TRP A 123 1.48 -10.45 8.86
CA TRP A 123 2.02 -11.43 7.90
C TRP A 123 0.94 -12.32 7.29
N SER A 124 -0.10 -12.63 8.05
CA SER A 124 -1.21 -13.48 7.62
C SER A 124 -2.55 -12.78 7.86
N SER A 125 -3.46 -12.97 6.92
CA SER A 125 -4.84 -12.50 6.98
C SER A 125 -5.79 -13.61 6.57
N PRO A 126 -7.04 -13.63 7.09
CA PRO A 126 -8.04 -14.59 6.64
C PRO A 126 -8.21 -14.58 5.11
N PRO A 127 -8.56 -15.72 4.48
CA PRO A 127 -8.94 -15.75 3.07
C PRO A 127 -10.06 -14.75 2.77
N LEU A 128 -10.08 -14.21 1.55
CA LEU A 128 -11.22 -13.43 1.07
C LEU A 128 -12.46 -14.34 1.06
N THR A 129 -13.61 -13.81 1.46
CA THR A 129 -14.87 -14.55 1.34
C THR A 129 -15.41 -14.43 -0.08
N GLU A 130 -16.11 -15.47 -0.56
CA GLU A 130 -16.75 -15.45 -1.88
C GLU A 130 -17.68 -14.25 -2.07
N GLN A 131 -18.40 -13.89 -0.99
CA GLN A 131 -19.27 -12.72 -0.98
C GLN A 131 -18.49 -11.42 -1.17
N SER A 132 -17.33 -11.26 -0.51
CA SER A 132 -16.49 -10.06 -0.63
C SER A 132 -15.90 -9.94 -2.03
N ILE A 133 -15.42 -11.05 -2.62
CA ILE A 133 -14.92 -11.10 -4.00
C ILE A 133 -16.02 -10.71 -5.00
N THR A 134 -17.19 -11.34 -4.89
CA THR A 134 -18.33 -11.09 -5.78
C THR A 134 -18.81 -9.64 -5.67
N THR A 135 -18.92 -9.12 -4.45
CA THR A 135 -19.36 -7.74 -4.20
C THR A 135 -18.34 -6.72 -4.73
N PHE A 136 -17.04 -6.97 -4.55
CA PHE A 136 -15.99 -6.10 -5.10
C PHE A 136 -16.09 -6.02 -6.64
N LYS A 137 -16.16 -7.17 -7.31
CA LYS A 137 -16.28 -7.24 -8.78
C LYS A 137 -17.56 -6.59 -9.30
N ALA A 138 -18.69 -6.80 -8.62
CA ALA A 138 -19.95 -6.15 -8.96
C ALA A 138 -19.83 -4.62 -8.86
N ARG A 139 -19.28 -4.10 -7.76
CA ARG A 139 -19.08 -2.66 -7.56
C ARG A 139 -18.11 -2.06 -8.57
N MET A 140 -17.01 -2.74 -8.89
CA MET A 140 -16.08 -2.30 -9.95
C MET A 140 -16.83 -2.04 -11.27
N LYS A 141 -17.72 -2.98 -11.66
CA LYS A 141 -18.55 -2.85 -12.85
C LYS A 141 -19.62 -1.75 -12.73
N GLU A 142 -20.37 -1.73 -11.63
CA GLU A 142 -21.44 -0.74 -11.39
C GLU A 142 -20.92 0.70 -11.37
N PHE A 143 -19.77 0.90 -10.75
CA PHE A 143 -19.11 2.20 -10.71
C PHE A 143 -18.21 2.43 -11.93
N GLY A 144 -18.06 1.50 -12.86
CA GLY A 144 -17.30 1.68 -14.09
C GLY A 144 -15.80 1.91 -13.90
N TYR A 145 -15.17 1.22 -12.95
CA TYR A 145 -13.71 1.19 -12.81
C TYR A 145 -13.11 0.07 -13.65
N ASP A 146 -12.05 0.39 -14.40
CA ASP A 146 -11.25 -0.59 -15.13
C ASP A 146 -10.16 -1.14 -14.19
N PRO A 147 -9.94 -2.46 -14.11
CA PRO A 147 -8.88 -3.05 -13.29
C PRO A 147 -7.48 -2.48 -13.51
N LYS A 148 -7.18 -1.94 -14.70
CA LYS A 148 -5.88 -1.30 -14.98
C LYS A 148 -5.71 0.08 -14.32
N HIS A 149 -6.79 0.68 -13.83
CA HIS A 149 -6.79 1.95 -13.08
C HIS A 149 -6.84 1.71 -11.57
N VAL A 150 -6.66 0.46 -11.13
CA VAL A 150 -6.53 0.12 -9.72
C VAL A 150 -5.10 -0.36 -9.48
N LEU A 151 -4.42 0.26 -8.51
CA LEU A 151 -3.03 -0.01 -8.18
C LEU A 151 -2.93 -0.53 -6.73
N PRO A 152 -3.23 -1.80 -6.46
CA PRO A 152 -3.05 -2.40 -5.14
C PRO A 152 -1.63 -2.21 -4.62
N HIS A 153 -1.48 -1.95 -3.33
CA HIS A 153 -0.19 -1.75 -2.71
C HIS A 153 0.17 -2.90 -1.77
N GLY A 154 1.43 -3.32 -1.79
CA GLY A 154 1.97 -4.32 -0.88
C GLY A 154 2.20 -3.80 0.53
N SER A 155 2.25 -4.72 1.49
CA SER A 155 2.59 -4.39 2.89
C SER A 155 4.02 -3.86 3.01
N TYR A 156 4.20 -2.81 3.82
CA TYR A 156 5.53 -2.31 4.20
C TYR A 156 6.40 -3.33 4.97
N LEU A 157 5.83 -4.46 5.39
CA LEU A 157 6.57 -5.57 6.00
C LEU A 157 7.38 -6.38 4.97
N ILE A 158 6.99 -6.34 3.70
CA ILE A 158 7.62 -7.12 2.64
C ILE A 158 9.01 -6.54 2.36
N ASN A 159 10.04 -7.38 2.47
CA ASN A 159 11.37 -7.09 1.97
C ASN A 159 11.90 -8.29 1.18
N LEU A 160 11.67 -8.31 -0.13
CA LEU A 160 12.14 -9.39 -1.00
C LEU A 160 13.66 -9.37 -1.20
N GLY A 161 14.30 -8.23 -0.94
CA GLY A 161 15.75 -8.06 -0.99
C GLY A 161 16.49 -8.42 0.30
N ASN A 162 15.80 -8.94 1.32
CA ASN A 162 16.43 -9.28 2.59
C ASN A 162 17.43 -10.44 2.41
N PRO A 163 18.70 -10.32 2.85
CA PRO A 163 19.67 -11.42 2.74
C PRO A 163 19.37 -12.60 3.68
N ASP A 164 18.65 -12.35 4.77
CA ASP A 164 18.18 -13.40 5.68
C ASP A 164 17.07 -14.23 5.00
N GLU A 165 17.37 -15.50 4.73
CA GLU A 165 16.50 -16.39 3.96
C GLU A 165 15.13 -16.61 4.62
N GLU A 166 15.07 -16.77 5.94
CA GLU A 166 13.81 -16.97 6.66
C GLU A 166 12.92 -15.73 6.56
N LYS A 167 13.50 -14.54 6.76
CA LYS A 167 12.76 -13.27 6.63
C LYS A 167 12.34 -12.99 5.19
N ARG A 168 13.18 -13.34 4.22
CA ARG A 168 12.87 -13.23 2.80
C ARG A 168 11.73 -14.16 2.41
N GLU A 169 11.74 -15.41 2.87
CA GLU A 169 10.68 -16.38 2.61
C GLU A 169 9.35 -15.93 3.21
N LYS A 170 9.36 -15.42 4.46
CA LYS A 170 8.16 -14.83 5.08
C LYS A 170 7.62 -13.63 4.30
N SER A 171 8.50 -12.81 3.75
CA SER A 171 8.14 -11.70 2.86
C SER A 171 7.54 -12.21 1.55
N TYR A 172 8.13 -13.26 0.98
CA TYR A 172 7.64 -13.90 -0.24
C TYR A 172 6.25 -14.50 -0.06
N GLU A 173 5.99 -15.23 1.03
CA GLU A 173 4.65 -15.80 1.30
C GLU A 173 3.60 -14.69 1.39
N CYS A 174 3.92 -13.59 2.07
CA CYS A 174 3.05 -12.42 2.22
C CYS A 174 2.78 -11.73 0.86
N PHE A 175 3.80 -11.61 0.03
CA PHE A 175 3.76 -11.06 -1.33
C PHE A 175 2.93 -11.95 -2.28
N LEU A 176 3.16 -13.26 -2.26
CA LEU A 176 2.43 -14.21 -3.07
C LEU A 176 0.95 -14.28 -2.71
N ASP A 177 0.60 -14.21 -1.41
CA ASP A 177 -0.80 -14.11 -0.96
C ASP A 177 -1.46 -12.83 -1.50
N ASP A 178 -0.76 -11.69 -1.51
CA ASP A 178 -1.29 -10.47 -2.10
C ASP A 178 -1.57 -10.60 -3.60
N LEU A 179 -0.65 -11.20 -4.36
CA LEU A 179 -0.83 -11.43 -5.80
C LEU A 179 -2.04 -12.35 -6.07
N LYS A 180 -2.15 -13.46 -5.33
CA LYS A 180 -3.29 -14.39 -5.45
C LYS A 180 -4.62 -13.71 -5.09
N ARG A 181 -4.62 -12.74 -4.17
CA ARG A 181 -5.82 -11.93 -3.86
C ARG A 181 -6.14 -10.96 -4.97
N CYS A 182 -5.13 -10.33 -5.60
CA CYS A 182 -5.32 -9.49 -6.77
C CYS A 182 -5.99 -10.29 -7.90
N GLU A 183 -5.53 -11.51 -8.18
CA GLU A 183 -6.15 -12.41 -9.17
C GLU A 183 -7.60 -12.76 -8.82
N GLN A 184 -7.86 -13.13 -7.56
CA GLN A 184 -9.23 -13.41 -7.08
C GLN A 184 -10.16 -12.22 -7.28
N LEU A 185 -9.67 -11.00 -7.03
CA LEU A 185 -10.43 -9.76 -7.20
C LEU A 185 -10.52 -9.30 -8.66
N GLY A 186 -9.74 -9.90 -9.57
CA GLY A 186 -9.68 -9.53 -10.98
C GLY A 186 -8.89 -8.23 -11.24
N LEU A 187 -7.91 -7.94 -10.39
CA LEU A 187 -7.03 -6.77 -10.48
C LEU A 187 -5.83 -7.09 -11.38
N ALA A 188 -5.39 -6.09 -12.15
CA ALA A 188 -4.35 -6.28 -13.16
C ALA A 188 -2.94 -5.93 -12.66
N LEU A 189 -2.82 -5.09 -11.64
CA LEU A 189 -1.56 -4.54 -11.15
C LEU A 189 -1.35 -4.91 -9.67
N TYR A 190 -0.09 -4.89 -9.22
CA TYR A 190 0.26 -4.92 -7.80
C TYR A 190 1.58 -4.17 -7.58
N ASN A 191 1.51 -3.05 -6.87
CA ASN A 191 2.64 -2.20 -6.53
C ASN A 191 3.30 -2.62 -5.23
N PHE A 192 4.63 -2.57 -5.18
CA PHE A 192 5.38 -2.76 -3.94
C PHE A 192 6.75 -2.06 -3.97
N HIS A 193 7.27 -1.78 -2.78
CA HIS A 193 8.64 -1.30 -2.61
C HIS A 193 9.62 -2.47 -2.81
N PRO A 194 10.67 -2.34 -3.62
CA PRO A 194 11.57 -3.45 -3.96
C PRO A 194 12.17 -4.18 -2.74
N GLY A 195 12.68 -3.40 -1.78
CA GLY A 195 13.23 -3.94 -0.53
C GLY A 195 14.42 -3.14 -0.01
N SER A 196 15.20 -3.77 0.87
CA SER A 196 16.35 -3.19 1.54
C SER A 196 17.41 -4.25 1.82
N THR A 197 18.68 -3.88 1.67
CA THR A 197 19.81 -4.75 2.06
C THR A 197 19.93 -4.93 3.57
N VAL A 198 19.18 -4.13 4.35
CA VAL A 198 19.26 -4.01 5.81
C VAL A 198 20.69 -3.81 6.35
N GLY A 199 21.60 -3.34 5.50
CA GLY A 199 23.02 -3.15 5.83
C GLY A 199 23.81 -4.47 5.94
N LYS A 200 23.25 -5.58 5.44
CA LYS A 200 23.82 -6.94 5.56
C LYS A 200 24.11 -7.61 4.22
N ALA A 201 23.92 -6.90 3.11
CA ALA A 201 24.22 -7.38 1.77
C ALA A 201 24.59 -6.22 0.84
N THR A 202 25.23 -6.56 -0.27
CA THR A 202 25.40 -5.64 -1.40
C THR A 202 24.06 -5.37 -2.08
N LYS A 203 23.97 -4.25 -2.81
CA LYS A 203 22.76 -3.94 -3.58
C LYS A 203 22.49 -5.00 -4.64
N GLN A 204 23.54 -5.50 -5.30
CA GLN A 204 23.44 -6.52 -6.35
C GLN A 204 22.88 -7.85 -5.81
N GLU A 205 23.29 -8.28 -4.61
CA GLU A 205 22.71 -9.46 -3.96
C GLU A 205 21.22 -9.27 -3.67
N SER A 206 20.84 -8.13 -3.08
CA SER A 206 19.43 -7.82 -2.82
C SER A 206 18.60 -7.71 -4.10
N ILE A 207 19.12 -7.10 -5.16
CA ILE A 207 18.48 -7.02 -6.48
C ILE A 207 18.25 -8.42 -7.04
N ALA A 208 19.25 -9.31 -6.96
CA ALA A 208 19.11 -10.69 -7.40
C ALA A 208 18.04 -11.45 -6.60
N HIS A 209 17.97 -11.24 -5.28
CA HIS A 209 16.92 -11.82 -4.44
C HIS A 209 15.52 -11.33 -4.84
N ILE A 210 15.36 -10.02 -5.08
CA ILE A 210 14.09 -9.44 -5.51
C ILE A 210 13.63 -10.07 -6.84
N ALA A 211 14.52 -10.11 -7.83
CA ALA A 211 14.21 -10.71 -9.13
C ALA A 211 13.88 -12.21 -9.03
N GLN A 212 14.61 -12.97 -8.20
CA GLN A 212 14.31 -14.38 -7.93
C GLN A 212 12.91 -14.58 -7.33
N CYS A 213 12.53 -13.76 -6.34
CA CYS A 213 11.19 -13.79 -5.76
C CYS A 213 10.12 -13.44 -6.81
N ILE A 214 10.34 -12.42 -7.65
CA ILE A 214 9.41 -12.06 -8.73
C ILE A 214 9.23 -13.23 -9.71
N ASN A 215 10.33 -13.82 -10.19
CA ASN A 215 10.30 -14.96 -11.11
C ASN A 215 9.59 -16.18 -10.50
N ARG A 216 9.74 -16.41 -9.20
CA ARG A 216 9.03 -17.48 -8.48
C ARG A 216 7.54 -17.20 -8.41
N ALA A 217 7.15 -15.96 -8.07
CA ALA A 217 5.75 -15.56 -8.03
C ALA A 217 5.07 -15.61 -9.40
N HIS A 218 5.78 -15.25 -10.47
CA HIS A 218 5.32 -15.40 -11.85
C HIS A 218 5.03 -16.85 -12.24
N LYS A 219 5.70 -17.84 -11.62
CA LYS A 219 5.42 -19.27 -11.84
C LYS A 219 4.19 -19.75 -11.06
N GLU A 220 3.80 -19.03 -10.01
CA GLU A 220 2.69 -19.37 -9.11
C GLU A 220 1.42 -18.54 -9.33
N THR A 221 1.47 -17.57 -10.24
CA THR A 221 0.38 -16.65 -10.60
C THR A 221 0.37 -16.44 -12.11
N THR A 222 -0.72 -15.95 -12.66
CA THR A 222 -0.98 -15.99 -14.12
C THR A 222 -1.17 -14.62 -14.76
N SER A 223 -1.71 -13.64 -14.04
CA SER A 223 -2.30 -12.45 -14.68
C SER A 223 -1.80 -11.10 -14.17
N VAL A 224 -1.40 -11.01 -12.90
CA VAL A 224 -1.02 -9.73 -12.28
C VAL A 224 0.34 -9.27 -12.79
N VAL A 225 0.40 -8.01 -13.22
CA VAL A 225 1.65 -7.29 -13.47
C VAL A 225 2.19 -6.79 -12.13
N ILE A 226 3.36 -7.27 -11.76
CA ILE A 226 4.09 -6.79 -10.60
C ILE A 226 4.68 -5.42 -10.93
N VAL A 227 4.51 -4.43 -10.07
CA VAL A 227 4.93 -3.05 -10.27
C VAL A 227 5.92 -2.68 -9.17
N ILE A 228 7.18 -2.44 -9.53
CA ILE A 228 8.21 -1.99 -8.58
C ILE A 228 8.16 -0.47 -8.47
N GLU A 229 8.12 0.05 -7.24
CA GLU A 229 8.12 1.49 -7.01
C GLU A 229 9.53 2.05 -6.82
N ASN A 230 9.80 3.25 -7.32
CA ASN A 230 11.02 3.96 -6.95
C ASN A 230 10.96 4.46 -5.50
N MET A 231 12.11 4.57 -4.84
CA MET A 231 12.21 4.85 -3.41
C MET A 231 12.96 6.14 -3.10
N ALA A 232 12.69 6.77 -1.96
CA ALA A 232 13.40 7.98 -1.53
C ALA A 232 14.91 7.81 -1.28
N GLY A 233 15.39 6.57 -1.06
CA GLY A 233 16.82 6.27 -0.91
C GLY A 233 17.40 6.45 0.50
N ALA A 234 16.56 6.37 1.53
CA ALA A 234 17.02 6.35 2.92
C ALA A 234 17.83 5.07 3.23
N GLY A 235 18.98 5.22 3.90
CA GLY A 235 19.75 4.10 4.45
C GLY A 235 20.09 3.03 3.42
N ASN A 236 19.52 1.82 3.61
CA ASN A 236 19.85 0.61 2.88
C ASN A 236 18.78 0.19 1.84
N ILE A 237 17.87 1.09 1.48
CA ILE A 237 16.75 0.82 0.57
C ILE A 237 17.26 0.64 -0.88
N ILE A 238 16.60 -0.26 -1.63
CA ILE A 238 16.80 -0.49 -3.06
C ILE A 238 15.68 0.20 -3.86
N GLY A 239 16.01 0.77 -5.01
CA GLY A 239 15.06 1.37 -5.94
C GLY A 239 15.09 2.90 -5.96
N SER A 240 16.11 3.52 -5.35
CA SER A 240 16.25 4.99 -5.35
C SER A 240 16.89 5.53 -6.62
N GLN A 241 17.65 4.70 -7.32
CA GLN A 241 18.20 5.00 -8.64
C GLN A 241 17.46 4.14 -9.67
N PHE A 242 17.12 4.71 -10.83
CA PHE A 242 16.40 3.97 -11.87
C PHE A 242 17.22 2.78 -12.39
N GLU A 243 18.54 2.86 -12.33
CA GLU A 243 19.45 1.76 -12.62
C GLU A 243 19.19 0.53 -11.72
N GLU A 244 18.83 0.73 -10.45
CA GLU A 244 18.52 -0.37 -9.53
C GLU A 244 17.20 -1.06 -9.93
N LEU A 245 16.23 -0.30 -10.43
CA LEU A 245 14.96 -0.85 -10.95
C LEU A 245 15.18 -1.57 -12.28
N ARG A 246 15.99 -1.00 -13.19
CA ARG A 246 16.43 -1.66 -14.43
C ARG A 246 17.09 -3.00 -14.13
N ASP A 247 18.04 -3.01 -13.20
CA ASP A 247 18.80 -4.23 -12.88
C ASP A 247 17.89 -5.34 -12.31
N ILE A 248 16.80 -4.98 -11.60
CA ILE A 248 15.75 -5.94 -11.22
C ILE A 248 15.03 -6.47 -12.47
N ILE A 249 14.55 -5.57 -13.34
CA ILE A 249 13.78 -5.92 -14.55
C ILE A 249 14.60 -6.80 -15.51
N ASP A 250 15.90 -6.54 -15.65
CA ASP A 250 16.78 -7.31 -16.52
C ASP A 250 16.85 -8.78 -16.11
N LEU A 251 16.86 -9.04 -14.79
CA LEU A 251 16.87 -10.37 -14.18
C LEU A 251 15.49 -11.05 -14.13
N VAL A 252 14.40 -10.32 -14.40
CA VAL A 252 13.05 -10.90 -14.48
C VAL A 252 12.87 -11.64 -15.82
N GLU A 253 12.40 -12.89 -15.74
CA GLU A 253 12.19 -13.79 -16.88
C GLU A 253 11.00 -13.33 -17.74
N ASP A 254 9.83 -13.13 -17.13
CA ASP A 254 8.61 -12.69 -17.81
C ASP A 254 8.46 -11.16 -17.76
N LYS A 255 9.09 -10.49 -18.73
CA LYS A 255 9.07 -9.03 -18.86
C LYS A 255 7.69 -8.45 -19.21
N SER A 256 6.72 -9.28 -19.58
CA SER A 256 5.35 -8.81 -19.86
C SER A 256 4.56 -8.52 -18.57
N ARG A 257 4.98 -9.10 -17.44
CA ARG A 257 4.32 -8.98 -16.13
C ARG A 257 5.16 -8.27 -15.08
N ILE A 258 6.02 -7.36 -15.51
CA ILE A 258 6.76 -6.42 -14.65
C ILE A 258 6.56 -4.99 -15.17
N GLY A 259 6.56 -4.03 -14.27
CA GLY A 259 6.50 -2.60 -14.59
C GLY A 259 6.96 -1.75 -13.42
N VAL A 260 6.87 -0.43 -13.57
CA VAL A 260 7.34 0.56 -12.58
C VAL A 260 6.22 1.52 -12.19
N CYS A 261 6.15 1.85 -10.91
CA CYS A 261 5.42 2.99 -10.38
C CYS A 261 6.40 4.10 -10.06
N LEU A 262 6.10 5.32 -10.51
CA LEU A 262 6.89 6.49 -10.18
C LEU A 262 6.18 7.32 -9.10
N ASP A 263 6.75 7.36 -7.91
CA ASP A 263 6.35 8.24 -6.82
C ASP A 263 7.14 9.56 -6.89
N THR A 264 6.37 10.65 -6.97
CA THR A 264 6.89 12.03 -7.10
C THR A 264 7.66 12.51 -5.87
N CYS A 265 7.22 12.20 -4.65
CA CYS A 265 7.94 12.52 -3.43
C CYS A 265 9.24 11.71 -3.33
N HIS A 266 9.21 10.42 -3.68
CA HIS A 266 10.38 9.56 -3.70
C HIS A 266 11.42 10.00 -4.73
N MET A 267 11.01 10.33 -5.95
CA MET A 267 11.91 10.86 -6.99
C MET A 267 12.57 12.15 -6.50
N PHE A 268 11.78 13.08 -5.96
CA PHE A 268 12.29 14.34 -5.44
C PHE A 268 13.25 14.13 -4.26
N ALA A 269 12.91 13.27 -3.30
CA ALA A 269 13.78 12.94 -2.17
C ALA A 269 15.06 12.21 -2.61
N ALA A 270 15.02 11.42 -3.68
CA ALA A 270 16.17 10.71 -4.24
C ALA A 270 17.11 11.60 -5.09
N GLY A 271 16.69 12.85 -5.38
CA GLY A 271 17.51 13.84 -6.09
C GLY A 271 17.12 14.08 -7.54
N TYR A 272 16.00 13.55 -8.03
CA TYR A 272 15.44 13.90 -9.33
C TYR A 272 14.65 15.20 -9.19
N ASP A 273 15.18 16.29 -9.75
CA ASP A 273 14.51 17.58 -9.69
C ASP A 273 13.36 17.63 -10.69
N ILE A 274 12.17 17.28 -10.21
CA ILE A 274 10.91 17.37 -10.96
C ILE A 274 10.13 18.66 -10.65
N SER A 275 10.75 19.65 -9.99
CA SER A 275 10.07 20.87 -9.55
C SER A 275 9.67 21.80 -10.71
N THR A 276 10.30 21.64 -11.87
CA THR A 276 10.04 22.40 -13.09
C THR A 276 9.64 21.49 -14.23
N ARG A 277 9.07 22.05 -15.31
CA ARG A 277 8.76 21.27 -16.52
C ARG A 277 10.01 20.65 -17.14
N ASP A 278 11.08 21.42 -17.29
CA ASP A 278 12.34 20.92 -17.88
C ASP A 278 12.94 19.82 -17.00
N GLY A 279 12.87 19.97 -15.68
CA GLY A 279 13.30 18.95 -14.73
C GLY A 279 12.47 17.65 -14.81
N TRP A 280 11.15 17.77 -14.97
CA TRP A 280 10.26 16.64 -15.24
C TRP A 280 10.61 15.93 -16.54
N GLU A 281 10.73 16.67 -17.66
CA GLU A 281 11.07 16.08 -18.97
C GLU A 281 12.45 15.40 -18.94
N ALA A 282 13.45 16.03 -18.31
CA ALA A 282 14.77 15.43 -18.14
C ALA A 282 14.74 14.14 -17.29
N THR A 283 13.93 14.13 -16.22
CA THR A 283 13.73 12.95 -15.37
C THR A 283 13.04 11.83 -16.16
N LEU A 284 12.02 12.17 -16.94
CA LEU A 284 11.28 11.21 -17.76
C LEU A 284 12.13 10.64 -18.90
N GLN A 285 12.97 11.48 -19.54
CA GLN A 285 13.94 11.02 -20.53
C GLN A 285 14.95 10.06 -19.90
N LYS A 286 15.48 10.39 -18.71
CA LYS A 286 16.38 9.49 -17.98
C LYS A 286 15.70 8.15 -17.64
N PHE A 287 14.42 8.18 -17.27
CA PHE A 287 13.64 6.97 -17.05
C PHE A 287 13.50 6.14 -18.33
N ASP A 288 13.20 6.78 -19.47
CA ASP A 288 13.08 6.09 -20.77
C ASP A 288 14.41 5.46 -21.22
N ASP A 289 15.51 6.20 -21.10
CA ASP A 289 16.85 5.74 -21.50
C ASP A 289 17.31 4.52 -20.68
N GLN A 290 16.95 4.47 -19.39
CA GLN A 290 17.45 3.46 -18.46
C GLN A 290 16.53 2.27 -18.30
N ILE A 291 15.21 2.47 -18.34
CA ILE A 291 14.20 1.44 -18.11
C ILE A 291 13.30 1.30 -19.34
N GLY A 292 12.81 2.42 -19.86
CA GLY A 292 11.86 2.48 -20.96
C GLY A 292 10.44 2.80 -20.49
N LEU A 293 9.80 3.76 -21.15
CA LEU A 293 8.43 4.20 -20.89
C LEU A 293 7.40 3.07 -20.99
N SER A 294 7.71 2.02 -21.77
CA SER A 294 6.88 0.82 -21.88
C SER A 294 6.72 0.05 -20.57
N TYR A 295 7.54 0.30 -19.56
CA TYR A 295 7.39 -0.30 -18.23
C TYR A 295 6.61 0.57 -17.25
N LEU A 296 6.30 1.83 -17.57
CA LEU A 296 5.51 2.68 -16.67
C LEU A 296 4.08 2.11 -16.55
N ARG A 297 3.64 1.85 -15.32
CA ARG A 297 2.32 1.25 -15.02
C ARG A 297 1.45 2.09 -14.11
N GLY A 298 2.01 3.09 -13.44
CA GLY A 298 1.29 3.96 -12.51
C GLY A 298 2.20 5.02 -11.94
N MET A 299 1.61 5.96 -11.21
CA MET A 299 2.36 6.95 -10.45
C MET A 299 1.69 7.21 -9.10
N HIS A 300 2.51 7.52 -8.10
CA HIS A 300 2.04 8.11 -6.86
C HIS A 300 2.31 9.62 -6.87
N LEU A 301 1.24 10.38 -6.60
CA LEU A 301 1.25 11.84 -6.63
C LEU A 301 1.31 12.35 -5.19
N ASN A 302 2.51 12.70 -4.75
CA ASN A 302 2.82 13.09 -3.39
C ASN A 302 3.70 14.33 -3.45
N ASP A 303 3.29 15.40 -2.77
CA ASP A 303 4.20 16.50 -2.47
C ASP A 303 5.19 16.02 -1.39
N SER A 304 6.28 16.75 -1.17
CA SER A 304 7.30 16.39 -0.19
C SER A 304 7.41 17.43 0.93
N LYS A 305 7.36 16.98 2.18
CA LYS A 305 7.66 17.82 3.36
C LYS A 305 9.14 18.21 3.43
N THR A 306 10.00 17.58 2.64
CA THR A 306 11.46 17.72 2.76
C THR A 306 12.09 18.15 1.43
N PRO A 307 13.19 18.92 1.46
CA PRO A 307 13.84 19.41 0.24
C PRO A 307 14.32 18.32 -0.73
N LEU A 308 14.60 18.72 -1.97
CA LEU A 308 15.24 17.90 -3.00
C LEU A 308 16.47 17.17 -2.45
N GLY A 309 16.57 15.87 -2.74
CA GLY A 309 17.74 15.07 -2.34
C GLY A 309 17.84 14.78 -0.83
N SER A 310 16.78 15.01 -0.05
CA SER A 310 16.78 14.76 1.40
C SER A 310 16.94 13.30 1.80
N LYS A 311 16.66 12.38 0.86
CA LYS A 311 16.51 10.93 1.08
C LYS A 311 15.46 10.57 2.12
N LYS A 312 14.51 11.45 2.42
CA LYS A 312 13.45 11.25 3.41
C LYS A 312 12.12 11.04 2.70
N ASP A 313 11.52 9.89 2.95
CA ASP A 313 10.13 9.60 2.60
C ASP A 313 9.20 10.30 3.61
N ARG A 314 8.74 11.50 3.23
CA ARG A 314 7.82 12.34 4.02
C ARG A 314 6.85 13.05 3.08
N HIS A 315 5.76 12.37 2.74
CA HIS A 315 4.71 12.92 1.89
C HIS A 315 4.04 14.15 2.52
N GLU A 316 3.63 15.08 1.67
CA GLU A 316 2.83 16.24 2.00
C GLU A 316 1.58 16.32 1.12
N ASN A 317 0.56 17.04 1.60
CA ASN A 317 -0.59 17.40 0.78
C ASN A 317 -0.17 18.27 -0.42
N ILE A 318 -0.87 18.09 -1.55
CA ILE A 318 -0.55 18.70 -2.84
C ILE A 318 -0.43 20.23 -2.73
N GLY A 319 0.74 20.77 -3.09
CA GLY A 319 1.02 22.20 -3.10
C GLY A 319 1.29 22.82 -1.73
N LEU A 320 1.37 22.01 -0.66
CA LEU A 320 1.67 22.45 0.70
C LEU A 320 3.09 22.11 1.16
N GLY A 321 3.86 21.39 0.35
CA GLY A 321 5.22 21.00 0.64
C GLY A 321 6.26 21.83 -0.10
N THR A 322 7.39 21.19 -0.36
CA THR A 322 8.55 21.78 -1.04
C THR A 322 8.53 21.53 -2.55
N LEU A 323 7.68 20.61 -3.03
CA LEU A 323 7.45 20.42 -4.46
C LEU A 323 6.31 21.35 -4.90
N PRO A 324 6.56 22.33 -5.78
CA PRO A 324 5.56 23.33 -6.10
C PRO A 324 4.39 22.74 -6.89
N LEU A 325 3.17 23.28 -6.72
CA LEU A 325 1.97 22.76 -7.37
C LEU A 325 2.10 22.65 -8.91
N HIS A 326 2.82 23.58 -9.54
CA HIS A 326 3.01 23.55 -11.00
C HIS A 326 3.84 22.36 -11.49
N ALA A 327 4.63 21.71 -10.64
CA ALA A 327 5.35 20.48 -10.98
C ALA A 327 4.37 19.37 -11.40
N PHE A 328 3.22 19.28 -10.72
CA PHE A 328 2.17 18.33 -11.06
C PHE A 328 1.49 18.65 -12.39
N HIS A 329 1.49 19.90 -12.85
CA HIS A 329 0.92 20.27 -14.16
C HIS A 329 1.69 19.63 -15.31
N ALA A 330 3.02 19.66 -15.28
CA ALA A 330 3.86 19.04 -16.32
C ALA A 330 3.59 17.53 -16.43
N LEU A 331 3.52 16.84 -15.28
CA LEU A 331 3.16 15.42 -15.21
C LEU A 331 1.75 15.17 -15.73
N LEU A 332 0.77 15.98 -15.30
CA LEU A 332 -0.66 15.82 -15.60
C LEU A 332 -1.09 16.37 -16.97
N THR A 333 -0.14 16.84 -17.77
CA THR A 333 -0.35 17.21 -19.17
C THR A 333 0.55 16.40 -20.12
N SER A 334 1.41 15.53 -19.58
CA SER A 334 2.23 14.61 -20.37
C SER A 334 1.36 13.52 -21.01
N PRO A 335 1.52 13.25 -22.33
CA PRO A 335 0.88 12.10 -22.98
C PRO A 335 1.30 10.76 -22.37
N HIS A 336 2.51 10.66 -21.80
CA HIS A 336 3.08 9.42 -21.25
C HIS A 336 2.40 8.96 -19.95
N THR A 337 1.67 9.85 -19.28
CA THR A 337 0.97 9.55 -18.02
C THR A 337 -0.54 9.34 -18.22
N GLN A 338 -1.02 9.40 -19.47
CA GLN A 338 -2.43 9.17 -19.78
C GLN A 338 -2.80 7.70 -19.56
N ASN A 339 -4.05 7.48 -19.15
CA ASN A 339 -4.64 6.15 -18.95
C ASN A 339 -3.89 5.27 -17.92
N LEU A 340 -3.02 5.85 -17.10
CA LEU A 340 -2.38 5.24 -15.95
C LEU A 340 -3.11 5.59 -14.64
N PRO A 341 -3.08 4.71 -13.63
CA PRO A 341 -3.48 5.08 -12.28
C PRO A 341 -2.49 6.10 -11.68
N LEU A 342 -3.00 7.28 -11.35
CA LEU A 342 -2.27 8.37 -10.70
C LEU A 342 -2.85 8.57 -9.30
N VAL A 343 -2.16 8.09 -8.28
CA VAL A 343 -2.74 7.84 -6.95
C VAL A 343 -2.12 8.76 -5.91
N LEU A 344 -2.94 9.52 -5.19
CA LEU A 344 -2.54 10.27 -4.01
C LEU A 344 -2.29 9.34 -2.80
N GLU A 345 -1.18 9.53 -2.12
CA GLU A 345 -0.88 8.95 -0.80
C GLU A 345 -0.56 10.04 0.23
N THR A 346 -1.15 11.21 -0.01
CA THR A 346 -0.99 12.41 0.80
C THR A 346 -1.56 12.21 2.22
N PRO A 347 -1.03 12.92 3.23
CA PRO A 347 -1.52 12.85 4.60
C PRO A 347 -3.02 13.17 4.72
N SER A 348 -3.65 12.67 5.80
CA SER A 348 -5.10 12.77 6.09
C SER A 348 -5.98 11.71 5.43
N PHE A 349 -5.48 10.47 5.37
CA PHE A 349 -6.13 9.29 4.76
C PHE A 349 -7.57 8.96 5.20
N GLU A 350 -8.02 9.50 6.33
CA GLU A 350 -9.37 9.27 6.87
C GLU A 350 -10.34 10.43 6.53
N ALA A 351 -9.88 11.41 5.74
CA ALA A 351 -10.62 12.62 5.41
C ALA A 351 -10.98 12.69 3.93
N ASP A 352 -12.14 12.14 3.57
CA ASP A 352 -12.68 12.22 2.20
C ASP A 352 -12.64 13.66 1.63
N ALA A 353 -12.81 14.68 2.48
CA ALA A 353 -12.78 16.07 2.09
C ALA A 353 -11.43 16.53 1.55
N VAL A 354 -10.32 16.07 2.13
CA VAL A 354 -8.96 16.48 1.73
C VAL A 354 -8.66 15.91 0.35
N TRP A 355 -8.79 14.59 0.17
CA TRP A 355 -8.58 13.97 -1.15
C TRP A 355 -9.56 14.46 -2.20
N ARG A 356 -10.82 14.73 -1.84
CA ARG A 356 -11.76 15.36 -2.78
C ARG A 356 -11.25 16.72 -3.27
N ALA A 357 -10.68 17.54 -2.39
CA ALA A 357 -10.12 18.84 -2.78
C ALA A 357 -8.87 18.67 -3.65
N GLU A 358 -7.95 17.78 -3.28
CA GLU A 358 -6.73 17.51 -4.05
C GLU A 358 -7.05 16.92 -5.44
N ILE A 359 -7.90 15.90 -5.52
CA ILE A 359 -8.36 15.30 -6.79
C ILE A 359 -9.02 16.37 -7.66
N ARG A 360 -9.86 17.24 -7.09
CA ARG A 360 -10.50 18.34 -7.83
C ARG A 360 -9.49 19.35 -8.36
N VAL A 361 -8.51 19.74 -7.54
CA VAL A 361 -7.43 20.66 -7.95
C VAL A 361 -6.62 20.04 -9.09
N LEU A 362 -6.16 18.79 -8.94
CA LEU A 362 -5.37 18.11 -9.96
C LEU A 362 -6.16 17.95 -11.28
N ASN A 363 -7.45 17.64 -11.23
CA ASN A 363 -8.29 17.59 -12.43
C ASN A 363 -8.44 18.97 -13.12
N ARG A 364 -8.55 20.07 -12.35
CA ARG A 364 -8.54 21.43 -12.93
C ARG A 364 -7.19 21.76 -13.54
N LEU A 365 -6.10 21.34 -12.90
CA LEU A 365 -4.74 21.50 -13.40
C LEU A 365 -4.56 20.81 -14.75
N CYS A 366 -5.08 19.58 -14.93
CA CYS A 366 -5.12 18.90 -16.24
C CYS A 366 -5.88 19.68 -17.32
N ALA A 367 -7.02 20.29 -16.95
CA ALA A 367 -7.95 20.90 -17.90
C ALA A 367 -7.46 22.25 -18.44
N GLN A 368 -6.59 22.93 -17.68
CA GLN A 368 -5.91 24.15 -18.12
C GLN A 368 -4.77 23.77 -19.08
N GLY A 369 -5.08 23.71 -20.38
CA GLY A 369 -4.10 23.45 -21.42
C GLY A 369 -2.99 24.50 -21.46
N LEU A 370 -1.81 24.10 -21.92
CA LEU A 370 -0.69 25.02 -22.17
C LEU A 370 -1.11 26.07 -23.19
N GLY A 371 -1.09 27.35 -22.81
CA GLY A 371 -1.17 28.48 -23.75
C GLY A 371 0.08 28.62 -24.62
N GLY A 372 0.38 27.59 -25.44
CA GLY A 372 1.58 27.46 -26.27
C GLY A 372 1.33 26.91 -27.69
N GLY A 373 0.10 27.01 -28.21
CA GLY A 373 -0.15 26.94 -29.66
C GLY A 373 -0.38 28.35 -30.19
N GLU A 374 0.11 28.66 -31.40
CA GLU A 374 -0.14 29.90 -32.14
C GLU A 374 -1.62 30.05 -32.56
N GLY A 375 -2.53 30.04 -31.59
CA GLY A 375 -3.95 30.31 -31.75
C GLY A 375 -4.35 31.41 -30.78
N GLU A 376 -5.00 32.44 -31.30
CA GLU A 376 -5.43 33.64 -30.56
C GLU A 376 -6.06 33.30 -29.21
N ARG A 377 -5.40 33.70 -28.12
CA ARG A 377 -6.02 33.74 -26.79
C ARG A 377 -7.24 34.68 -26.87
N GLN A 378 -8.44 34.14 -26.72
CA GLN A 378 -9.61 34.98 -26.48
C GLN A 378 -9.44 35.63 -25.10
N GLY A 379 -9.42 36.97 -25.08
CA GLY A 379 -9.05 37.75 -23.90
C GLY A 379 -9.92 37.45 -22.68
N GLY A 380 -9.27 37.15 -21.55
CA GLY A 380 -9.90 36.99 -20.23
C GLY A 380 -9.51 35.74 -19.45
N GLU A 381 -8.88 34.74 -20.08
CA GLU A 381 -8.42 33.53 -19.38
C GLU A 381 -7.14 33.81 -18.58
N LYS A 382 -7.22 33.59 -17.26
CA LYS A 382 -6.06 33.63 -16.35
C LYS A 382 -5.06 32.54 -16.72
N THR A 383 -3.78 32.84 -16.55
CA THR A 383 -2.71 31.85 -16.67
C THR A 383 -2.77 30.83 -15.52
N ILE A 384 -2.25 29.62 -15.71
CA ILE A 384 -2.12 28.62 -14.63
C ILE A 384 -1.40 29.23 -13.41
N GLU A 385 -0.38 30.04 -13.66
CA GLU A 385 0.43 30.72 -12.63
C GLU A 385 -0.42 31.67 -11.76
N GLU A 386 -1.41 32.35 -12.35
CA GLU A 386 -2.33 33.23 -11.63
C GLU A 386 -3.37 32.46 -10.78
N ASP A 387 -3.70 31.22 -11.17
CA ASP A 387 -4.68 30.39 -10.46
C ASP A 387 -4.06 29.51 -9.37
N VAL A 388 -2.77 29.15 -9.49
CA VAL A 388 -2.05 28.28 -8.54
C VAL A 388 -2.20 28.72 -7.08
N PRO A 389 -2.02 30.01 -6.70
CA PRO A 389 -2.19 30.43 -5.31
C PRO A 389 -3.59 30.13 -4.75
N GLY A 390 -4.64 30.34 -5.55
CA GLY A 390 -6.01 30.06 -5.15
C GLY A 390 -6.30 28.57 -4.98
N MET A 391 -5.73 27.72 -5.84
CA MET A 391 -5.82 26.26 -5.72
C MET A 391 -5.12 25.75 -4.45
N ILE A 392 -3.94 26.31 -4.13
CA ILE A 392 -3.20 26.00 -2.90
C ILE A 392 -4.01 26.40 -1.67
N ASP A 393 -4.60 27.61 -1.66
CA ASP A 393 -5.41 28.08 -0.55
C ASP A 393 -6.67 27.23 -0.31
N GLU A 394 -7.28 26.71 -1.38
CA GLU A 394 -8.40 25.77 -1.29
C GLU A 394 -8.00 24.48 -0.54
N ILE A 395 -6.91 23.83 -0.94
CA ILE A 395 -6.41 22.62 -0.28
C ILE A 395 -6.04 22.93 1.17
N ARG A 396 -5.28 24.01 1.39
CA ARG A 396 -4.84 24.47 2.71
C ARG A 396 -6.01 24.70 3.66
N ALA A 397 -7.09 25.31 3.18
CA ALA A 397 -8.27 25.57 3.99
C ALA A 397 -8.92 24.26 4.47
N VAL A 398 -9.07 23.28 3.57
CA VAL A 398 -9.67 21.97 3.91
C VAL A 398 -8.77 21.18 4.87
N VAL A 399 -7.46 21.15 4.63
CA VAL A 399 -6.48 20.49 5.50
C VAL A 399 -6.50 21.11 6.91
N ARG A 400 -6.54 22.44 7.02
CA ARG A 400 -6.62 23.14 8.32
C ARG A 400 -7.91 22.83 9.07
N VAL A 401 -9.05 22.77 8.38
CA VAL A 401 -10.34 22.41 9.01
C VAL A 401 -10.29 20.98 9.53
N HIS A 402 -9.75 20.05 8.75
CA HIS A 402 -9.62 18.66 9.18
C HIS A 402 -8.68 18.51 10.39
N ALA A 403 -7.51 19.17 10.37
CA ALA A 403 -6.56 19.15 11.47
C ALA A 403 -7.17 19.65 12.79
N LYS A 404 -7.91 20.79 12.75
CA LYS A 404 -8.63 21.32 13.92
C LYS A 404 -9.74 20.38 14.39
N GLY A 405 -10.50 19.79 13.48
CA GLY A 405 -11.55 18.81 13.82
C GLY A 405 -10.97 17.60 14.55
N ALA A 406 -9.86 17.05 14.04
CA ALA A 406 -9.16 15.93 14.67
C ALA A 406 -8.62 16.26 16.08
N GLU A 407 -8.14 17.47 16.31
CA GLU A 407 -7.74 17.94 17.64
C GLU A 407 -8.93 18.03 18.62
N THR A 408 -10.07 18.56 18.16
CA THR A 408 -11.28 18.66 19.00
C THR A 408 -11.86 17.29 19.37
N ASP A 409 -11.84 16.32 18.45
CA ASP A 409 -12.30 14.95 18.73
C ASP A 409 -11.33 14.20 19.65
N ARG A 410 -10.02 14.40 19.51
CA ARG A 410 -9.02 13.89 20.47
C ARG A 410 -9.20 14.51 21.86
N GLY A 411 -9.56 15.79 21.94
CA GLY A 411 -9.89 16.48 23.19
C GLY A 411 -11.15 15.92 23.88
N LYS A 412 -12.20 15.63 23.11
CA LYS A 412 -13.43 14.98 23.62
C LYS A 412 -13.19 13.53 24.04
N GLY A 413 -12.34 12.79 23.33
CA GLY A 413 -11.93 11.42 23.70
C GLY A 413 -11.18 11.37 25.03
N LYS A 414 -10.34 12.38 25.32
CA LYS A 414 -9.68 12.53 26.64
C LYS A 414 -10.64 12.97 27.74
N ALA A 415 -11.61 13.85 27.46
CA ALA A 415 -12.60 14.28 28.44
C ALA A 415 -13.56 13.15 28.87
N ALA A 416 -13.88 12.23 27.94
CA ALA A 416 -14.72 11.06 28.22
C ALA A 416 -14.01 9.97 29.04
N SER A 417 -12.66 9.97 29.13
CA SER A 417 -11.91 8.99 29.94
C SER A 417 -11.62 9.44 31.37
N THR A 418 -11.96 10.68 31.75
CA THR A 418 -11.69 11.23 33.10
C THR A 418 -12.87 11.19 34.07
N SER A 419 -14.05 10.68 33.69
CA SER A 419 -15.20 10.55 34.59
C SER A 419 -15.40 9.10 35.08
N LYS A 420 -14.41 8.52 35.78
CA LYS A 420 -14.64 7.43 36.73
C LYS A 420 -13.92 7.74 38.03
N THR A 421 -14.65 8.40 38.92
CA THR A 421 -14.33 8.61 40.34
C THR A 421 -13.97 7.27 41.00
N ARG A 422 -12.73 7.16 41.48
CA ARG A 422 -12.26 6.02 42.28
C ARG A 422 -12.36 6.40 43.76
N ALA A 423 -13.31 5.77 44.46
CA ALA A 423 -13.45 5.86 45.91
C ALA A 423 -12.20 5.28 46.63
N LYS A 424 -11.71 6.01 47.63
CA LYS A 424 -10.64 5.57 48.56
C LYS A 424 -11.20 4.64 49.64
N PRO A 425 -10.41 3.66 50.12
CA PRO A 425 -10.43 3.30 51.54
C PRO A 425 -9.06 3.51 52.22
N LYS A 426 -9.12 3.83 53.52
CA LYS A 426 -8.01 4.12 54.44
C LYS A 426 -7.46 2.85 55.12
N GLY A 427 -6.11 2.79 55.26
CA GLY A 427 -5.33 2.16 56.36
C GLY A 427 -5.33 0.62 56.43
N LYS A 428 -4.30 -0.11 56.88
CA LYS A 428 -3.03 0.10 57.61
C LYS A 428 -2.13 -1.12 57.32
N GLY A 429 -0.80 -0.99 57.39
CA GLY A 429 0.08 -2.16 57.54
C GLY A 429 1.55 -1.93 57.16
N LYS A 430 2.43 -1.93 58.16
CA LYS A 430 3.90 -1.73 58.12
C LYS A 430 4.67 -2.98 57.65
N LYS A 431 5.79 -2.79 56.93
CA LYS A 431 7.21 -3.21 57.20
C LYS A 431 7.96 -3.84 56.00
N LYS A 432 9.11 -3.18 55.70
CA LYS A 432 10.48 -3.67 55.41
C LYS A 432 10.79 -4.64 54.25
N ALA A 433 11.62 -4.11 53.34
CA ALA A 433 13.00 -4.53 52.97
C ALA A 433 13.26 -5.42 51.74
N SER A 434 14.27 -4.92 50.99
CA SER A 434 15.37 -5.58 50.23
C SER A 434 15.19 -6.09 48.79
N SER A 435 16.31 -5.87 48.06
CA SER A 435 16.83 -6.45 46.79
C SER A 435 16.04 -6.14 45.51
N HIS A 436 16.56 -5.36 44.55
CA HIS A 436 17.63 -5.68 43.57
C HIS A 436 17.41 -7.01 42.85
N GLY A 437 17.00 -6.88 41.58
CA GLY A 437 16.86 -7.95 40.60
C GLY A 437 16.31 -7.31 39.32
N ASP A 438 17.06 -7.50 38.24
CA ASP A 438 16.83 -7.05 36.87
C ASP A 438 15.39 -7.19 36.40
N GLU A 439 14.95 -6.28 35.53
CA GLU A 439 14.06 -6.65 34.43
C GLU A 439 14.08 -5.58 33.32
N ASP A 440 14.03 -6.13 32.11
CA ASP A 440 13.82 -5.51 30.82
C ASP A 440 12.78 -4.39 30.82
N ALA A 441 13.01 -3.36 30.00
CA ALA A 441 11.97 -2.45 29.58
C ALA A 441 12.16 -2.04 28.11
N ASP A 442 11.27 -2.59 27.28
CA ASP A 442 10.71 -1.92 26.12
C ASP A 442 10.62 -0.40 26.35
N SER A 443 11.12 0.38 25.40
CA SER A 443 10.73 1.79 25.28
C SER A 443 10.51 2.16 23.81
N ASP A 444 9.23 2.20 23.45
CA ASP A 444 8.71 3.22 22.56
C ASP A 444 9.17 4.61 23.06
N SER A 445 9.82 5.39 22.20
CA SER A 445 9.88 6.84 22.38
C SER A 445 9.88 7.57 21.04
N ASP A 446 8.72 8.13 20.72
CA ASP A 446 8.61 9.43 20.06
C ASP A 446 9.14 10.49 21.04
N GLY A 447 10.05 11.36 20.60
CA GLY A 447 10.52 12.46 21.42
C GLY A 447 11.74 13.18 20.89
N SER A 448 11.47 14.20 20.06
CA SER A 448 12.21 15.47 19.94
C SER A 448 13.49 15.65 20.76
N CYS A 449 14.59 16.00 20.10
CA CYS A 449 15.61 16.89 20.67
C CYS A 449 16.11 17.85 19.59
N ALA A 450 15.82 19.13 19.79
CA ALA A 450 16.70 20.22 19.39
C ALA A 450 17.88 20.25 20.37
N HIS A 451 19.08 20.53 19.87
CA HIS A 451 20.08 21.34 20.58
C HIS A 451 21.12 21.87 19.57
N ASP A 452 21.38 23.17 19.73
CA ASP A 452 22.43 23.97 19.11
C ASP A 452 23.85 23.63 19.63
N GLU A 453 24.83 24.19 18.91
CA GLU A 453 26.28 24.43 19.22
C GLU A 453 27.19 23.19 19.07
N ASP A 454 28.25 23.15 18.24
CA ASP A 454 29.13 24.17 17.64
C ASP A 454 29.26 24.09 16.10
#